data_AF-A0A1G7E7T1-F1
#
_entry.id   AF-A0A1G7E7T1-F1
#
_cell.length_a   1.000
_cell.length_b   1.000
_cell.length_c   1.000
_cell.angle_alpha   90.00
_cell.angle_beta   90.00
_cell.angle_gamma   90.00
#
_symmetry.space_group_name_H-M   'P 1'
#
loop_
_entity.id
_entity.type
_entity.pdbx_description
1 polymer ?
#
loop_
_entity_poly.entity_id
_entity_poly.type
_entity_poly.pdbx_seq_one_letter_code
_entity_poly.pdbx_strand_id
1 'polypeptide(L)'
;MVRRWFQRGMRPRMVKDQRYRSAYILGAVCPARDTGAAIVLTHVSVTAMTLLLEEVAAQLPAGTHAVMLIDNAGWHIAKELRVPPTISLVHLPPYSPELNAIEKVWTRDR
;
A
#
# COMPACT_ATOMS: atom_id res chain seq x y z
N MET A 1 19.96 -7.22 -8.80
CA MET A 1 19.67 -8.20 -9.87
C MET A 1 20.99 -8.84 -10.28
N VAL A 2 21.14 -10.16 -10.19
CA VAL A 2 22.36 -10.84 -10.64
C VAL A 2 22.11 -11.33 -12.07
N ARG A 3 22.87 -10.80 -13.04
CA ARG A 3 22.86 -11.29 -14.42
C ARG A 3 24.03 -12.26 -14.59
N ARG A 4 23.79 -13.45 -15.12
CA ARG A 4 24.84 -14.42 -15.49
C ARG A 4 24.58 -14.94 -16.90
N TRP A 5 25.67 -15.22 -17.61
CA TRP A 5 25.64 -15.87 -18.90
C TRP A 5 25.74 -17.38 -18.70
N PHE A 6 25.00 -18.14 -19.52
CA PHE A 6 25.04 -19.59 -19.56
C PHE A 6 24.84 -20.06 -21.00
N GLN A 7 25.29 -21.29 -21.31
CA GLN A 7 25.15 -21.83 -22.66
C GLN A 7 23.68 -21.96 -23.05
N ARG A 8 23.39 -21.71 -24.33
CA ARG A 8 22.05 -21.81 -24.91
C ARG A 8 21.50 -23.23 -24.70
N GLY A 9 20.30 -23.34 -24.15
CA GLY A 9 19.66 -24.62 -23.82
C GLY A 9 19.78 -25.04 -22.36
N MET A 10 20.61 -24.36 -21.55
CA MET A 10 20.68 -24.63 -20.11
C MET A 10 19.65 -23.81 -19.32
N ARG A 11 19.10 -24.40 -18.25
CA ARG A 11 18.29 -23.70 -17.23
C ARG A 11 18.96 -23.84 -15.85
N PRO A 12 20.01 -23.05 -15.55
CA PRO A 12 20.69 -23.15 -14.27
C PRO A 12 19.76 -22.77 -13.12
N ARG A 13 19.75 -23.59 -12.05
CA ARG A 13 19.05 -23.25 -10.80
C ARG A 13 19.82 -22.14 -10.08
N MET A 14 19.14 -21.07 -9.73
CA MET A 14 19.71 -19.96 -8.97
C MET A 14 19.22 -20.02 -7.53
N VAL A 15 20.16 -19.97 -6.59
CA VAL A 15 19.83 -19.72 -5.18
C VAL A 15 19.62 -18.22 -5.03
N LYS A 16 18.36 -17.82 -4.81
CA LYS A 16 18.04 -16.47 -4.38
C LYS A 16 18.09 -16.47 -2.86
N ASP A 17 19.01 -15.71 -2.27
CA ASP A 17 18.95 -15.46 -0.83
C ASP A 17 17.69 -14.64 -0.55
N GLN A 18 16.76 -15.24 0.20
CA GLN A 18 15.51 -14.60 0.61
C GLN A 18 15.59 -14.04 2.04
N ARG A 19 16.79 -14.05 2.64
CA ARG A 19 17.03 -13.37 3.92
C ARG A 19 17.20 -11.89 3.63
N TYR A 20 16.13 -11.14 3.82
CA TYR A 20 16.15 -9.69 3.78
C TYR A 20 15.58 -9.15 5.08
N ARG A 21 16.06 -7.97 5.49
CA ARG A 21 15.33 -7.14 6.44
C ARG A 21 14.49 -6.18 5.61
N SER A 22 13.20 -6.13 5.88
CA SER A 22 12.26 -5.21 5.24
C SER A 22 11.48 -4.45 6.30
N ALA A 23 10.99 -3.29 5.88
CA ALA A 23 9.87 -2.62 6.52
C ALA A 23 8.77 -2.44 5.47
N TYR A 24 7.54 -2.31 5.94
CA TYR A 24 6.39 -1.97 5.14
C TYR A 24 6.05 -0.50 5.39
N ILE A 25 5.79 0.22 4.29
CA ILE A 25 5.26 1.57 4.33
C ILE A 25 3.83 1.47 3.84
N LEU A 26 2.88 1.85 4.69
CA LEU A 26 1.49 2.01 4.31
C LEU A 26 1.24 3.51 4.21
N GLY A 27 0.56 3.96 3.16
CA GLY A 27 0.32 5.37 2.95
C GLY A 27 -1.06 5.66 2.36
N ALA A 28 -1.49 6.90 2.52
CA ALA A 28 -2.65 7.48 1.87
C ALA A 28 -2.28 8.89 1.40
N VAL A 29 -2.79 9.29 0.23
CA VAL A 29 -2.51 10.61 -0.36
C VAL A 29 -3.79 11.26 -0.86
N CYS A 30 -3.85 12.59 -0.79
CA CYS A 30 -4.86 13.42 -1.43
C CYS A 30 -4.17 14.38 -2.40
N PRO A 31 -3.99 13.99 -3.68
CA PRO A 31 -3.25 14.81 -4.64
C PRO A 31 -3.82 16.22 -4.82
N ALA A 32 -5.16 16.36 -4.76
CA ALA A 32 -5.83 17.65 -4.91
C ALA A 32 -5.51 18.65 -3.79
N ARG A 33 -5.07 18.16 -2.63
CA ARG A 33 -4.72 18.97 -1.46
C ARG A 33 -3.21 18.99 -1.18
N ASP A 34 -2.43 18.26 -1.97
CA ASP A 34 -1.00 18.04 -1.74
C ASP A 34 -0.69 17.55 -0.31
N THR A 35 -1.50 16.61 0.18
CA THR A 35 -1.32 16.03 1.52
C THR A 35 -1.25 14.51 1.49
N GLY A 36 -0.67 13.92 2.53
CA GLY A 36 -0.65 12.48 2.73
C GLY A 36 -0.23 12.09 4.14
N ALA A 37 -0.53 10.86 4.51
CA ALA A 37 -0.15 10.24 5.77
C ALA A 37 0.49 8.89 5.48
N ALA A 38 1.45 8.48 6.31
CA ALA A 38 2.09 7.18 6.18
C ALA A 38 2.55 6.64 7.54
N ILE A 39 2.55 5.31 7.66
CA ILE A 39 3.11 4.59 8.80
C ILE A 39 4.15 3.58 8.32
N VAL A 40 5.19 3.36 9.14
CA VAL A 40 6.24 2.39 8.87
C VAL A 40 6.17 1.28 9.90
N LEU A 41 6.05 0.04 9.43
CA LEU A 41 5.84 -1.13 10.27
C LEU A 41 6.72 -2.29 9.83
N THR A 42 6.89 -3.28 10.72
CA THR A 42 7.63 -4.51 10.40
C THR A 42 6.77 -5.54 9.66
N HIS A 43 5.43 -5.40 9.72
CA HIS A 43 4.48 -6.33 9.12
C HIS A 43 3.22 -5.58 8.65
N VAL A 44 2.52 -6.14 7.65
CA VAL A 44 1.18 -5.67 7.23
C VAL A 44 0.12 -6.58 7.83
N SER A 45 -0.96 -5.99 8.31
CA SER A 45 -2.08 -6.69 8.93
C SER A 45 -3.33 -5.80 8.94
N VAL A 46 -4.47 -6.36 9.35
CA VAL A 46 -5.71 -5.60 9.60
C VAL A 46 -5.49 -4.50 10.66
N THR A 47 -4.69 -4.80 11.69
CA THR A 47 -4.28 -3.83 12.71
C THR A 47 -3.45 -2.71 12.10
N ALA A 48 -2.48 -3.04 11.24
CA ALA A 48 -1.68 -2.03 10.53
C ALA A 48 -2.57 -1.09 9.69
N MET A 49 -3.54 -1.64 8.97
CA MET A 49 -4.48 -0.84 8.18
C MET A 49 -5.38 0.04 9.06
N THR A 50 -5.87 -0.49 10.18
CA THR A 50 -6.65 0.27 11.17
C THR A 50 -5.84 1.48 11.66
N LEU A 51 -4.57 1.28 12.03
CA LEU A 51 -3.69 2.37 12.47
C LEU A 51 -3.49 3.43 11.38
N LEU A 52 -3.37 3.04 10.11
CA LEU A 52 -3.28 4.00 9.02
C LEU A 52 -4.57 4.82 8.89
N LEU A 53 -5.74 4.19 8.98
CA LEU A 53 -7.02 4.89 8.88
C LEU A 53 -7.23 5.86 10.06
N GLU A 54 -6.83 5.47 11.27
CA GLU A 54 -6.84 6.35 12.44
C GLU A 54 -5.91 7.55 12.26
N GLU A 55 -4.69 7.32 11.74
CA GLU A 55 -3.74 8.40 11.43
C GLU A 55 -4.31 9.38 10.39
N VAL A 56 -4.91 8.86 9.31
CA VAL A 56 -5.58 9.70 8.30
C VAL A 56 -6.73 10.49 8.93
N ALA A 57 -7.59 9.84 9.72
CA ALA A 57 -8.73 10.48 10.36
C ALA A 57 -8.32 11.60 11.32
N ALA A 58 -7.21 11.42 12.06
CA ALA A 58 -6.68 12.42 12.98
C ALA A 58 -6.15 13.67 12.27
N GLN A 59 -5.71 13.54 11.02
CA GLN A 59 -5.23 14.66 10.20
C GLN A 59 -6.34 15.36 9.40
N LEU A 60 -7.56 14.85 9.41
CA LEU A 60 -8.68 15.49 8.72
C LEU A 60 -9.06 16.81 9.42
N PRO A 61 -9.29 17.90 8.67
CA PRO A 61 -9.85 19.12 9.24
C PRO A 61 -11.22 18.84 9.89
N ALA A 62 -11.54 19.58 10.96
CA ALA A 62 -12.80 19.43 11.67
C ALA A 62 -14.01 19.49 10.73
N GLY A 63 -14.95 18.55 10.90
CA GLY A 63 -16.15 18.46 10.06
C GLY A 63 -15.93 17.88 8.66
N THR A 64 -14.74 17.34 8.36
CA THR A 64 -14.44 16.69 7.07
C THR A 64 -14.78 15.20 7.10
N HIS A 65 -15.40 14.72 6.03
CA HIS A 65 -15.54 13.29 5.74
C HIS A 65 -14.66 12.93 4.54
N ALA A 66 -13.82 11.90 4.68
CA ALA A 66 -12.94 11.44 3.62
C ALA A 66 -13.54 10.22 2.90
N VAL A 67 -13.36 10.18 1.58
CA VAL A 67 -13.61 8.99 0.77
C VAL A 67 -12.27 8.48 0.28
N MET A 68 -11.92 7.26 0.66
CA MET A 68 -10.63 6.65 0.34
C MET A 68 -10.80 5.54 -0.68
N LEU A 69 -10.07 5.65 -1.78
CA LEU A 69 -9.94 4.58 -2.77
C LEU A 69 -8.93 3.55 -2.27
N ILE A 70 -9.31 2.27 -2.24
CA ILE A 70 -8.45 1.17 -1.79
C ILE A 70 -8.57 -0.04 -2.72
N ASP A 71 -7.53 -0.88 -2.77
CA ASP A 71 -7.60 -2.16 -3.48
C ASP A 71 -8.30 -3.25 -2.64
N ASN A 72 -8.31 -4.49 -3.15
CA ASN A 72 -8.95 -5.64 -2.50
C ASN A 72 -7.96 -6.56 -1.76
N ALA A 73 -6.84 -6.03 -1.26
CA ALA A 73 -5.94 -6.81 -0.41
C ALA A 73 -6.69 -7.40 0.81
N GLY A 74 -6.26 -8.56 1.29
CA GLY A 74 -6.99 -9.30 2.32
C GLY A 74 -7.26 -8.50 3.60
N TRP A 75 -6.36 -7.59 3.98
CA TRP A 75 -6.53 -6.70 5.14
C TRP A 75 -7.44 -5.48 4.89
N HIS A 76 -7.75 -5.15 3.63
CA HIS A 76 -8.72 -4.09 3.27
C HIS A 76 -10.17 -4.57 3.33
N ILE A 77 -10.41 -5.89 3.16
CA ILE A 77 -11.75 -6.49 3.14
C ILE A 77 -12.05 -7.33 4.39
N ALA A 78 -11.13 -7.34 5.36
CA ALA A 78 -11.28 -8.09 6.61
C ALA A 78 -12.45 -7.54 7.42
N LYS A 79 -13.25 -8.44 8.03
CA LYS A 79 -14.40 -8.06 8.86
C LYS A 79 -13.99 -7.33 10.13
N GLU A 80 -12.77 -7.59 10.58
CA GLU A 80 -12.15 -7.02 11.78
C GLU A 80 -11.56 -5.62 11.53
N LEU A 81 -11.53 -5.14 10.27
CA LEU A 81 -11.02 -3.82 9.93
C LEU A 81 -11.90 -2.75 10.57
N ARG A 82 -11.29 -1.86 11.38
CA ARG A 82 -12.00 -0.74 11.98
C ARG A 82 -11.81 0.49 11.12
N VAL A 83 -12.92 1.02 10.61
CA VAL A 83 -12.95 2.24 9.80
C VAL A 83 -13.46 3.37 10.68
N PRO A 84 -12.70 4.47 10.86
CA PRO A 84 -13.20 5.65 11.57
C PRO A 84 -14.48 6.20 10.93
N PRO A 85 -15.42 6.76 11.72
CA PRO A 85 -16.70 7.24 11.21
C PRO A 85 -16.58 8.40 10.20
N THR A 86 -15.44 9.08 10.19
CA THR A 86 -15.10 10.18 9.26
C THR A 86 -14.53 9.68 7.92
N ILE A 87 -14.50 8.36 7.68
CA ILE A 87 -13.94 7.76 6.48
C ILE A 87 -14.96 6.78 5.86
N SER A 88 -15.11 6.85 4.54
CA SER A 88 -15.73 5.79 3.74
C SER A 88 -14.72 5.18 2.78
N LEU A 89 -14.73 3.85 2.70
CA LEU A 89 -13.86 3.09 1.81
C LEU A 89 -14.59 2.79 0.50
N VAL A 90 -13.90 3.01 -0.62
CA VAL A 90 -14.37 2.67 -1.97
C VAL A 90 -13.36 1.72 -2.58
N HIS A 91 -13.81 0.49 -2.85
CA HIS A 91 -12.96 -0.55 -3.43
C HIS A 91 -12.82 -0.37 -4.93
N LEU A 92 -11.58 -0.41 -5.40
CA LEU A 92 -11.25 -0.39 -6.82
C LEU A 92 -11.57 -1.74 -7.47
N PRO A 93 -11.79 -1.77 -8.80
CA PRO A 93 -11.81 -3.00 -9.55
C PRO A 93 -10.50 -3.79 -9.37
N PRO A 94 -10.55 -5.14 -9.38
CA PRO A 94 -9.34 -5.95 -9.31
C PRO A 94 -8.34 -5.60 -10.41
N TYR A 95 -7.05 -5.57 -10.05
CA TYR A 95 -5.93 -5.34 -10.98
C TYR A 95 -5.94 -3.97 -11.68
N SER A 96 -6.45 -2.92 -11.03
CA SER A 96 -6.48 -1.55 -11.56
C SER A 96 -5.56 -0.57 -10.81
N PRO A 97 -4.23 -0.80 -10.76
CA PRO A 97 -3.30 0.10 -10.08
C PRO A 97 -3.27 1.51 -10.71
N GLU A 98 -3.59 1.64 -12.00
CA GLU A 98 -3.68 2.92 -12.70
C GLU A 98 -4.75 3.88 -12.14
N LEU A 99 -5.73 3.33 -11.41
CA LEU A 99 -6.78 4.10 -10.75
C LEU A 99 -6.41 4.51 -9.32
N ASN A 100 -5.32 3.95 -8.77
CA ASN A 100 -4.86 4.25 -7.42
C ASN A 100 -3.75 5.31 -7.44
N ALA A 101 -4.08 6.54 -7.05
CA ALA A 101 -3.15 7.67 -7.13
C ALA A 101 -1.83 7.44 -6.35
N ILE A 102 -1.86 6.67 -5.27
CA ILE A 102 -0.65 6.45 -4.46
C ILE A 102 0.41 5.62 -5.18
N GLU A 103 0.04 4.80 -6.18
CA GLU A 103 0.99 4.01 -6.97
C GLU A 103 1.99 4.91 -7.72
N LYS A 104 1.59 6.15 -8.03
CA LYS A 104 2.47 7.14 -8.67
C LYS A 104 3.60 7.59 -7.74
N VAL A 105 3.39 7.62 -6.43
CA VAL A 105 4.43 8.00 -5.44
C VAL A 105 5.59 7.01 -5.45
N TRP A 106 5.30 5.74 -5.69
CA TRP A 106 6.30 4.67 -5.71
C TRP A 106 6.94 4.45 -7.08
N THR A 107 6.41 5.09 -8.11
CA THR A 107 6.99 5.04 -9.44
C THR A 107 8.29 5.84 -9.41
N ARG A 108 9.41 5.18 -9.69
CA ARG A 108 10.65 5.90 -9.98
C ARG A 108 10.48 6.56 -11.33
N ASP A 109 10.60 7.88 -11.39
CA ASP A 109 11.05 8.54 -12.61
C ASP A 109 12.33 7.84 -13.05
N ARG A 110 12.28 7.20 -14.22
CA ARG A 110 13.45 6.57 -14.85
C ARG A 110 14.22 7.60 -15.64
#